data_AF-A0A9D8N6L7-F1
#
_entry.id   AF-A0A9D8N6L7-F1
#
_cell.length_a   1.000
_cell.length_b   1.000
_cell.length_c   1.000
_cell.angle_alpha   90.00
_cell.angle_beta   90.00
_cell.angle_gamma   90.00
#
_symmetry.space_group_name_H-M   'P 1'
#
loop_
_entity.id
_entity.type
_entity.pdbx_description
1 polymer ?
#
loop_
_entity_poly.entity_id
_entity_poly.type
_entity_poly.pdbx_seq_one_letter_code
_entity_poly.pdbx_strand_id
1 'polypeptide(L)'
;MGKIKSDILHVKGIDVGIYTEDYRNEYISLTDIARYRNSDDPRFAIQNWMRNRNTIEFLGLWESLHNPSFNRVQFDTFKTEAGLNRFVMTPSKWIEHTGAIGIISKSGRYGGGTYAHSDIAMEFASWISAEFKLYLMKDYRRLKYDENSRLSLSWNLNREISKLNYRVHTDAIQQNLLPPELTKEQQSYIYADEADMLNVALFGMTAAQWRSQNPGRKGNIRDYASIQQLLVLANMESYNALLIEQKQPQCERIQSLRQMAVRQLQVLSSLDVSDFPQLPSSTKNI
;
A
#
# COMPACT_ATOMS: atom_id res chain seq x y z
N MET A 1 -17.10 0.36 -5.79
CA MET A 1 -16.35 -0.72 -6.47
C MET A 1 -14.89 -0.29 -6.48
N GLY A 2 -14.04 -0.95 -5.68
CA GLY A 2 -12.62 -0.61 -5.62
C GLY A 2 -11.97 -0.88 -6.99
N LYS A 3 -11.15 0.06 -7.46
CA LYS A 3 -10.36 -0.12 -8.69
C LYS A 3 -9.43 -1.32 -8.50
N ILE A 4 -9.55 -2.28 -9.42
CA ILE A 4 -8.68 -3.45 -9.54
C ILE A 4 -7.31 -2.96 -10.01
N LYS A 5 -6.26 -3.16 -9.21
CA LYS A 5 -4.87 -3.01 -9.69
C LYS A 5 -4.44 -4.34 -10.30
N SER A 6 -4.16 -4.33 -11.60
CA SER A 6 -3.57 -5.46 -12.32
C SER A 6 -2.12 -5.14 -12.63
N ASP A 7 -1.21 -5.72 -11.86
CA ASP A 7 0.22 -5.74 -12.23
C ASP A 7 0.48 -7.00 -13.07
N ILE A 8 1.48 -6.98 -13.96
CA ILE A 8 1.83 -8.11 -14.84
C ILE A 8 3.29 -8.49 -14.60
N LEU A 9 3.54 -9.79 -14.41
CA LEU A 9 4.88 -10.36 -14.37
C LEU A 9 5.24 -10.91 -15.76
N HIS A 10 6.38 -10.51 -16.31
CA HIS A 10 6.87 -10.98 -17.61
C HIS A 10 7.82 -12.17 -17.43
N VAL A 11 7.26 -13.36 -17.26
CA VAL A 11 8.00 -14.57 -16.91
C VAL A 11 8.24 -15.42 -18.15
N LYS A 12 9.50 -15.49 -18.62
CA LYS A 12 9.88 -16.33 -19.77
C LYS A 12 9.02 -16.12 -21.03
N GLY A 13 8.63 -14.87 -21.31
CA GLY A 13 7.80 -14.53 -22.48
C GLY A 13 6.31 -14.81 -22.29
N ILE A 14 5.87 -15.13 -21.07
CA ILE A 14 4.46 -15.20 -20.69
C ILE A 14 4.15 -14.09 -19.69
N ASP A 15 3.05 -13.40 -19.95
CA ASP A 15 2.48 -12.41 -19.06
C ASP A 15 1.61 -13.11 -18.02
N VAL A 16 2.01 -13.02 -16.75
CA VAL A 16 1.28 -13.58 -15.62
C VAL A 16 0.64 -12.44 -14.83
N GLY A 17 -0.69 -12.40 -14.81
CA GLY A 17 -1.43 -11.36 -14.10
C GLY A 17 -1.34 -11.51 -12.57
N ILE A 18 -1.16 -10.38 -11.88
CA ILE A 18 -1.38 -10.23 -10.45
C ILE A 18 -2.70 -9.49 -10.24
N TYR A 19 -3.47 -9.99 -9.29
CA TYR A 19 -4.79 -9.51 -8.92
C TYR A 19 -4.83 -9.15 -7.44
N THR A 20 -5.40 -7.99 -7.10
CA THR A 20 -5.67 -7.64 -5.69
C THR A 20 -7.01 -6.91 -5.57
N GLU A 21 -7.76 -7.21 -4.49
CA GLU A 21 -9.02 -6.51 -4.15
C GLU A 21 -8.84 -5.51 -3.01
N ASP A 22 -7.87 -5.74 -2.13
CA ASP A 22 -7.75 -5.07 -0.83
C ASP A 22 -6.33 -4.51 -0.57
N TYR A 23 -5.43 -4.58 -1.57
CA TYR A 23 -4.00 -4.23 -1.46
C TYR A 23 -3.24 -5.01 -0.37
N ARG A 24 -3.85 -6.05 0.22
CA ARG A 24 -3.25 -6.89 1.26
C ARG A 24 -3.02 -8.31 0.76
N ASN A 25 -3.98 -8.83 0.01
CA ASN A 25 -3.94 -10.16 -0.56
C ASN A 25 -3.74 -10.04 -2.06
N GLU A 26 -2.56 -10.46 -2.51
CA GLU A 26 -2.23 -10.54 -3.92
C GLU A 26 -2.37 -11.97 -4.42
N TYR A 27 -3.07 -12.10 -5.52
CA TYR A 27 -3.34 -13.37 -6.18
C TYR A 27 -2.66 -13.38 -7.55
N ILE A 28 -1.88 -14.41 -7.80
CA ILE A 28 -1.20 -14.64 -9.07
C ILE A 28 -2.06 -15.58 -9.91
N SER A 29 -2.21 -15.27 -11.20
CA SER A 29 -3.00 -16.06 -12.14
C SER A 29 -2.39 -17.45 -12.37
N LEU A 30 -3.01 -18.49 -11.81
CA LEU A 30 -2.65 -19.88 -12.09
C LEU A 30 -2.98 -20.24 -13.54
N THR A 31 -4.01 -19.62 -14.12
CA THR A 31 -4.39 -19.85 -15.50
C THR A 31 -3.30 -19.38 -16.47
N ASP A 32 -2.66 -18.22 -16.22
CA ASP A 32 -1.57 -17.74 -17.06
C ASP A 32 -0.31 -18.58 -16.88
N ILE A 33 0.01 -19.00 -15.65
CA ILE A 33 1.09 -19.96 -15.39
C ILE A 33 0.84 -21.28 -16.14
N ALA A 34 -0.40 -21.77 -16.14
CA ALA A 34 -0.77 -23.02 -16.80
C ALA A 34 -0.61 -22.96 -18.33
N ARG A 35 -0.76 -21.78 -18.96
CA ARG A 35 -0.55 -21.60 -20.41
C ARG A 35 0.87 -21.93 -20.83
N TYR A 36 1.86 -21.84 -19.93
CA TYR A 36 3.23 -22.29 -20.20
C TYR A 36 3.31 -23.77 -20.59
N ARG A 37 2.44 -24.60 -20.01
CA ARG A 37 2.42 -26.05 -20.23
C ARG A 37 1.32 -26.49 -21.19
N ASN A 38 0.15 -25.87 -21.13
CA ASN A 38 -0.99 -26.20 -21.97
C ASN A 38 -1.73 -24.91 -22.35
N SER A 39 -1.45 -24.40 -23.54
CA SER A 39 -2.04 -23.17 -24.09
C SER A 39 -3.54 -23.31 -24.37
N ASP A 40 -3.96 -24.50 -24.78
CA ASP A 40 -5.29 -24.74 -25.34
C ASP A 40 -6.32 -24.92 -24.21
N ASP A 41 -5.96 -25.68 -23.18
CA ASP A 41 -6.81 -25.90 -22.00
C ASP A 41 -6.04 -25.80 -20.67
N PRO A 42 -5.67 -24.58 -20.24
CA PRO A 42 -4.92 -24.36 -18.99
C PRO A 42 -5.66 -24.84 -17.74
N ARG A 43 -7.00 -24.93 -17.78
CA ARG A 43 -7.85 -25.42 -16.68
C ARG A 43 -7.54 -26.87 -16.30
N PHE A 44 -7.21 -27.73 -17.27
CA PHE A 44 -6.87 -29.13 -16.99
C PHE A 44 -5.53 -29.26 -16.28
N ALA A 45 -4.56 -28.37 -16.52
CA ALA A 45 -3.29 -28.38 -15.80
C ALA A 45 -3.51 -28.14 -14.29
N ILE A 46 -4.37 -27.19 -13.94
CA ILE A 46 -4.72 -26.88 -12.54
C ILE A 46 -5.48 -28.06 -11.91
N GLN A 47 -6.43 -28.65 -12.61
CA GLN A 47 -7.19 -29.82 -12.14
C GLN A 47 -6.27 -31.04 -11.90
N ASN A 48 -5.34 -31.30 -12.82
CA ASN A 48 -4.35 -32.37 -12.68
C ASN A 48 -3.40 -32.14 -11.51
N TRP A 49 -3.01 -30.89 -11.28
CA TRP A 49 -2.20 -30.53 -10.11
C TRP A 49 -2.95 -30.78 -8.79
N MET A 50 -4.22 -30.37 -8.70
CA MET A 50 -5.04 -30.56 -7.50
C MET A 50 -5.48 -32.01 -7.26
N ARG A 51 -5.28 -32.93 -8.21
CA ARG A 51 -5.50 -34.37 -8.00
C ARG A 51 -4.43 -34.99 -7.08
N ASN A 52 -3.24 -34.39 -7.02
CA ASN A 52 -2.12 -34.94 -6.25
C ASN A 52 -2.34 -34.76 -4.75
N ARG A 53 -2.07 -35.83 -3.99
CA ARG A 53 -2.18 -35.81 -2.52
C ARG A 53 -1.31 -34.73 -1.89
N ASN A 54 -0.05 -34.61 -2.31
CA ASN A 54 0.87 -33.59 -1.80
C ASN A 54 0.34 -32.17 -2.01
N THR A 55 -0.32 -31.92 -3.14
CA THR A 55 -0.97 -30.63 -3.42
C THR A 55 -2.10 -30.36 -2.44
N ILE A 56 -3.00 -31.33 -2.22
CA ILE A 56 -4.11 -31.18 -1.27
C ILE A 56 -3.59 -30.96 0.15
N GLU A 57 -2.55 -31.68 0.57
CA GLU A 57 -1.91 -31.49 1.87
C GLU A 57 -1.29 -30.10 2.01
N PHE A 58 -0.57 -29.63 0.99
CA PHE A 58 0.01 -28.30 0.97
C PHE A 58 -1.07 -27.20 1.05
N LEU A 59 -2.13 -27.30 0.24
CA LEU A 59 -3.23 -26.34 0.25
C LEU A 59 -3.93 -26.31 1.60
N GLY A 60 -4.24 -27.47 2.19
CA GLY A 60 -4.88 -27.54 3.50
C GLY A 60 -4.01 -27.00 4.64
N LEU A 61 -2.69 -27.19 4.56
CA LEU A 61 -1.75 -26.58 5.50
C LEU A 61 -1.74 -25.05 5.36
N TRP A 62 -1.63 -24.55 4.13
CA TRP A 62 -1.64 -23.12 3.86
C TRP A 62 -2.92 -22.47 4.41
N GLU A 63 -4.09 -23.06 4.13
CA GLU A 63 -5.37 -22.57 4.64
C GLU A 63 -5.43 -22.65 6.18
N SER A 64 -4.95 -23.73 6.79
CA SER A 64 -4.98 -23.86 8.25
C SER A 64 -4.14 -22.78 8.98
N LEU A 65 -3.11 -22.25 8.31
CA LEU A 65 -2.25 -21.19 8.83
C LEU A 65 -2.83 -19.79 8.62
N HIS A 66 -3.58 -19.57 7.53
CA HIS A 66 -3.99 -18.22 7.09
C HIS A 66 -5.50 -17.97 7.13
N ASN A 67 -6.33 -19.01 7.28
CA ASN A 67 -7.78 -18.96 7.21
C ASN A 67 -8.43 -19.53 8.49
N PRO A 68 -8.84 -18.66 9.44
CA PRO A 68 -9.50 -19.10 10.67
C PRO A 68 -10.83 -19.83 10.44
N SER A 69 -11.50 -19.57 9.31
CA SER A 69 -12.80 -20.13 8.95
C SER A 69 -12.70 -21.41 8.10
N PHE A 70 -11.49 -21.95 7.91
CA PHE A 70 -11.25 -23.12 7.08
C PHE A 70 -11.94 -24.38 7.63
N ASN A 71 -12.72 -25.05 6.79
CA ASN A 71 -13.42 -26.28 7.16
C ASN A 71 -12.47 -27.49 7.12
N ARG A 72 -11.85 -27.76 8.27
CA ARG A 72 -10.88 -28.86 8.46
C ARG A 72 -11.50 -30.25 8.27
N VAL A 73 -12.77 -30.43 8.62
CA VAL A 73 -13.46 -31.74 8.50
C VAL A 73 -13.59 -32.13 7.04
N GLN A 74 -14.00 -31.19 6.20
CA GLN A 74 -14.13 -31.42 4.76
C GLN A 74 -12.76 -31.59 4.10
N PHE A 75 -11.75 -30.84 4.57
CA PHE A 75 -10.36 -31.04 4.16
C PHE A 75 -9.85 -32.46 4.45
N ASP A 76 -10.06 -33.01 5.64
CA ASP A 76 -9.61 -34.37 6.00
C ASP A 76 -10.25 -35.43 5.10
N THR A 77 -11.50 -35.22 4.70
CA THR A 77 -12.19 -36.07 3.72
C THR A 77 -11.46 -36.02 2.37
N PHE A 78 -11.22 -34.83 1.84
CA PHE A 78 -10.51 -34.66 0.57
C PHE A 78 -9.07 -35.18 0.61
N LYS A 79 -8.35 -34.98 1.72
CA LYS A 79 -7.00 -35.52 1.93
C LYS A 79 -6.98 -37.05 1.88
N THR A 80 -8.00 -37.69 2.44
CA THR A 80 -8.12 -39.16 2.46
C THR A 80 -8.41 -39.70 1.06
N GLU A 81 -9.25 -39.01 0.28
CA GLU A 81 -9.58 -39.41 -1.09
C GLU A 81 -8.47 -39.07 -2.10
N ALA A 82 -7.64 -38.07 -1.81
CA ALA A 82 -6.60 -37.59 -2.71
C ALA A 82 -5.59 -38.70 -3.07
N GLY A 83 -5.29 -38.81 -4.37
CA GLY A 83 -4.44 -39.86 -4.94
C GLY A 83 -5.22 -41.08 -5.47
N LEU A 84 -6.50 -41.24 -5.14
CA LEU A 84 -7.33 -42.28 -5.75
C LEU A 84 -7.59 -41.98 -7.24
N ASN A 85 -7.71 -43.03 -8.06
CA ASN A 85 -7.97 -42.85 -9.51
C ASN A 85 -9.27 -42.10 -9.81
N ARG A 86 -10.28 -42.28 -8.96
CA ARG A 86 -11.58 -41.61 -9.06
C ARG A 86 -11.57 -40.18 -8.48
N PHE A 87 -10.49 -39.75 -7.84
CA PHE A 87 -10.45 -38.46 -7.18
C PHE A 87 -10.36 -37.33 -8.21
N VAL A 88 -11.33 -36.43 -8.16
CA VAL A 88 -11.40 -35.24 -9.00
C VAL A 88 -11.62 -34.03 -8.09
N MET A 89 -10.70 -33.06 -8.20
CA MET A 89 -10.74 -31.81 -7.48
C MET A 89 -10.59 -30.64 -8.43
N THR A 90 -11.49 -29.67 -8.34
CA THR A 90 -11.42 -28.40 -9.06
C THR A 90 -11.26 -27.25 -8.06
N PRO A 91 -10.69 -26.11 -8.48
CA PRO A 91 -10.60 -24.92 -7.62
C PRO A 91 -11.94 -24.53 -7.00
N SER A 92 -13.01 -24.50 -7.81
CA SER A 92 -14.36 -24.16 -7.33
C SER A 92 -14.89 -25.16 -6.28
N LYS A 93 -14.70 -26.47 -6.50
CA LYS A 93 -15.10 -27.50 -5.53
C LYS A 93 -14.33 -27.35 -4.21
N TRP A 94 -13.02 -27.10 -4.28
CA TRP A 94 -12.18 -26.86 -3.11
C TRP A 94 -12.69 -25.65 -2.31
N ILE A 95 -12.89 -24.50 -2.97
CA ILE A 95 -13.37 -23.26 -2.35
C ILE A 95 -14.73 -23.46 -1.68
N GLU A 96 -15.71 -23.97 -2.42
CA GLU A 96 -17.10 -24.13 -1.95
C GLU A 96 -17.19 -25.03 -0.71
N HIS A 97 -16.46 -26.13 -0.70
CA HIS A 97 -16.59 -27.15 0.34
C HIS A 97 -15.71 -26.86 1.56
N THR A 98 -14.58 -26.19 1.37
CA THR A 98 -13.63 -25.91 2.47
C THR A 98 -13.68 -24.48 3.00
N GLY A 99 -14.32 -23.56 2.29
CA GLY A 99 -14.25 -22.12 2.59
C GLY A 99 -12.85 -21.54 2.36
N ALA A 100 -12.05 -22.15 1.47
CA ALA A 100 -10.70 -21.75 1.17
C ALA A 100 -10.61 -20.31 0.62
N ILE A 101 -9.61 -19.57 1.09
CA ILE A 101 -9.33 -18.19 0.63
C ILE A 101 -8.05 -18.11 -0.19
N GLY A 102 -7.17 -19.11 -0.12
CA GLY A 102 -5.88 -19.14 -0.81
C GLY A 102 -5.98 -19.25 -2.32
N ILE A 103 -7.12 -19.74 -2.83
CA ILE A 103 -7.43 -19.83 -4.26
C ILE A 103 -8.76 -19.13 -4.51
N ILE A 104 -8.83 -18.35 -5.57
CA ILE A 104 -10.06 -17.74 -6.07
C ILE A 104 -10.33 -18.19 -7.50
N SER A 105 -11.60 -18.40 -7.83
CA SER A 105 -12.06 -18.78 -9.16
C SER A 105 -13.06 -17.76 -9.65
N LYS A 106 -12.77 -17.11 -10.78
CA LYS A 106 -13.64 -16.09 -11.38
C LYS A 106 -14.16 -16.55 -12.72
N SER A 107 -15.48 -16.45 -12.90
CA SER A 107 -16.15 -16.66 -14.19
C SER A 107 -16.32 -15.31 -14.90
N GLY A 108 -16.02 -15.25 -16.21
CA GLY A 108 -16.19 -14.04 -17.01
C GLY A 108 -15.36 -14.03 -18.30
N ARG A 109 -15.80 -13.22 -19.28
CA ARG A 109 -15.11 -13.04 -20.58
C ARG A 109 -13.81 -12.22 -20.45
N TYR A 110 -13.75 -11.33 -19.46
CA TYR A 110 -12.59 -10.48 -19.15
C TYR A 110 -12.19 -10.70 -17.70
N GLY A 111 -10.96 -11.16 -17.44
CA GLY A 111 -10.48 -11.46 -16.09
C GLY A 111 -11.01 -12.78 -15.50
N GLY A 112 -11.57 -13.66 -16.33
CA GLY A 112 -11.94 -15.02 -15.92
C GLY A 112 -10.70 -15.91 -15.80
N GLY A 113 -10.64 -16.72 -14.74
CA GLY A 113 -9.49 -17.55 -14.44
C GLY A 113 -9.46 -18.03 -13.00
N THR A 114 -8.45 -18.85 -12.70
CA THR A 114 -8.10 -19.24 -11.34
C THR A 114 -6.86 -18.48 -10.91
N TYR A 115 -6.92 -17.88 -9.74
CA TYR A 115 -5.82 -17.14 -9.13
C TYR A 115 -5.55 -17.70 -7.74
N ALA A 116 -4.32 -17.59 -7.26
CA ALA A 116 -3.97 -18.05 -5.93
C ALA A 116 -2.94 -17.14 -5.27
N HIS A 117 -2.88 -17.17 -3.95
CA HIS A 117 -1.83 -16.51 -3.18
C HIS A 117 -0.44 -16.89 -3.68
N SER A 118 0.53 -15.98 -3.50
CA SER A 118 1.89 -16.12 -4.04
C SER A 118 2.53 -17.46 -3.68
N ASP A 119 2.47 -17.92 -2.43
CA ASP A 119 3.02 -19.23 -2.03
C ASP A 119 2.40 -20.40 -2.81
N ILE A 120 1.07 -20.37 -2.97
CA ILE A 120 0.31 -21.40 -3.70
C ILE A 120 0.65 -21.34 -5.20
N ALA A 121 0.77 -20.15 -5.77
CA ALA A 121 1.18 -19.97 -7.15
C ALA A 121 2.62 -20.43 -7.41
N MET A 122 3.54 -20.21 -6.46
CA MET A 122 4.91 -20.72 -6.55
C MET A 122 4.97 -22.24 -6.44
N GLU A 123 4.09 -22.85 -5.65
CA GLU A 123 3.97 -24.30 -5.58
C GLU A 123 3.40 -24.89 -6.88
N PHE A 124 2.37 -24.26 -7.45
CA PHE A 124 1.87 -24.65 -8.77
C PHE A 124 2.94 -24.50 -9.85
N ALA A 125 3.68 -23.38 -9.86
CA ALA A 125 4.80 -23.19 -10.77
C ALA A 125 5.87 -24.27 -10.59
N SER A 126 6.14 -24.72 -9.36
CA SER A 126 7.03 -25.85 -9.05
C SER A 126 6.60 -27.14 -9.74
N TRP A 127 5.30 -27.42 -9.71
CA TRP A 127 4.70 -28.60 -10.35
C TRP A 127 4.74 -28.51 -11.88
N ILE A 128 4.68 -27.30 -12.44
CA ILE A 128 4.81 -27.06 -13.88
C ILE A 128 6.27 -27.23 -14.33
N SER A 129 7.19 -26.49 -13.72
CA SER A 129 8.62 -26.52 -14.03
C SER A 129 9.43 -25.79 -12.95
N ALA A 130 10.47 -26.44 -12.45
CA ALA A 130 11.43 -25.83 -11.52
C ALA A 130 12.07 -24.56 -12.11
N GLU A 131 12.34 -24.56 -13.42
CA GLU A 131 12.89 -23.39 -14.11
C GLU A 131 11.89 -22.24 -14.13
N PHE A 132 10.63 -22.50 -14.51
CA PHE A 132 9.59 -21.47 -14.55
C PHE A 132 9.37 -20.86 -13.16
N LYS A 133 9.34 -21.70 -12.11
CA LYS A 133 9.28 -21.23 -10.71
C LYS A 133 10.40 -20.25 -10.37
N LEU A 134 11.65 -20.53 -10.75
CA LEU A 134 12.78 -19.64 -10.43
C LEU A 134 12.63 -18.27 -11.10
N TYR A 135 12.18 -18.23 -12.36
CA TYR A 135 11.91 -16.96 -13.05
C TYR A 135 10.73 -16.20 -12.40
N LEU A 136 9.62 -16.88 -12.12
CA LEU A 136 8.46 -16.29 -11.45
C LEU A 136 8.85 -15.71 -10.07
N MET A 137 9.64 -16.47 -9.28
CA MET A 137 10.16 -16.01 -7.99
C MET A 137 11.05 -14.78 -8.13
N LYS A 138 11.93 -14.76 -9.14
CA LYS A 138 12.83 -13.62 -9.39
C LYS A 138 12.05 -12.36 -9.72
N ASP A 139 11.08 -12.45 -10.64
CA ASP A 139 10.31 -11.29 -11.07
C ASP A 139 9.35 -10.81 -9.99
N TYR A 140 8.71 -11.72 -9.25
CA TYR A 140 7.86 -11.36 -8.11
C TYR A 140 8.67 -10.64 -7.01
N ARG A 141 9.87 -11.14 -6.67
CA ARG A 141 10.76 -10.47 -5.70
C ARG A 141 11.22 -9.10 -6.18
N ARG A 142 11.55 -8.97 -7.46
CA ARG A 142 11.93 -7.68 -8.06
C ARG A 142 10.78 -6.68 -7.94
N LEU A 143 9.56 -7.08 -8.31
CA LEU A 143 8.37 -6.24 -8.19
C LEU A 143 8.16 -5.76 -6.75
N LYS A 144 8.30 -6.66 -5.77
CA LYS A 144 8.21 -6.31 -4.34
C LYS A 144 9.33 -5.41 -3.84
N TYR A 145 10.54 -5.60 -4.33
CA TYR A 145 11.65 -4.71 -4.01
C TYR A 145 11.42 -3.30 -4.55
N ASP A 146 10.98 -3.18 -5.81
CA ASP A 146 10.73 -1.89 -6.45
C ASP A 146 9.57 -1.14 -5.77
N GLU A 147 8.50 -1.85 -5.37
CA GLU A 147 7.39 -1.30 -4.59
C GLU A 147 7.85 -0.75 -3.23
N ASN A 148 8.59 -1.56 -2.47
CA ASN A 148 9.12 -1.14 -1.17
C ASN A 148 10.13 0.01 -1.29
N SER A 149 10.98 -0.02 -2.32
CA SER A 149 11.94 1.05 -2.61
C SER A 149 11.23 2.37 -2.91
N ARG A 150 10.19 2.36 -3.76
CA ARG A 150 9.37 3.54 -4.06
C ARG A 150 8.67 4.10 -2.82
N LEU A 151 8.11 3.23 -1.98
CA LEU A 151 7.51 3.64 -0.72
C LEU A 151 8.53 4.31 0.21
N SER A 152 9.73 3.72 0.34
CA SER A 152 10.80 4.29 1.15
C SER A 152 11.30 5.64 0.62
N LEU A 153 11.42 5.78 -0.70
CA LEU A 153 11.84 7.03 -1.33
C LEU A 153 10.81 8.14 -1.13
N SER A 154 9.53 7.83 -1.31
CA SER A 154 8.42 8.77 -1.05
C SER A 154 8.42 9.25 0.41
N TRP A 155 8.62 8.32 1.35
CA TRP A 155 8.71 8.66 2.78
C TRP A 155 9.91 9.54 3.11
N ASN A 156 11.08 9.22 2.55
CA ASN A 156 12.29 10.03 2.71
C ASN A 156 12.11 11.43 2.12
N LEU A 157 11.51 11.54 0.93
CA LEU A 157 11.25 12.82 0.28
C LEU A 157 10.33 13.71 1.13
N ASN A 158 9.24 13.16 1.67
CA ASN A 158 8.34 13.90 2.55
C ASN A 158 9.07 14.45 3.77
N ARG A 159 9.97 13.65 4.37
CA ARG A 159 10.76 14.07 5.53
C ARG A 159 11.74 15.20 5.19
N GLU A 160 12.40 15.15 4.03
CA GLU A 160 13.31 16.21 3.60
C GLU A 160 12.55 17.51 3.26
N ILE A 161 11.37 17.41 2.62
CA ILE A 161 10.50 18.57 2.38
C ILE A 161 10.07 19.20 3.69
N SER A 162 9.61 18.42 4.67
CA SER A 162 9.23 18.97 5.99
C SER A 162 10.39 19.66 6.69
N LYS A 163 11.62 19.13 6.64
CA LYS A 163 12.79 19.79 7.22
C LYS A 163 13.13 21.11 6.52
N LEU A 164 13.04 21.14 5.20
CA LEU A 164 13.30 22.34 4.41
C LEU A 164 12.26 23.41 4.74
N ASN A 165 10.98 23.04 4.73
CA ASN A 165 9.89 23.98 4.98
C ASN A 165 9.91 24.53 6.41
N TYR A 166 10.23 23.68 7.40
CA TYR A 166 10.46 24.14 8.77
C TYR A 166 11.54 25.22 8.83
N ARG A 167 12.68 25.03 8.15
CA ARG A 167 13.76 26.04 8.12
C ARG A 167 13.32 27.34 7.47
N VAL A 168 12.69 27.25 6.30
CA VAL A 168 12.17 28.42 5.56
C VAL A 168 11.20 29.22 6.44
N HIS A 169 10.30 28.52 7.15
CA HIS A 169 9.36 29.15 8.06
C HIS A 169 10.04 29.78 9.28
N THR A 170 10.96 29.07 9.95
CA THR A 170 11.68 29.62 11.10
C THR A 170 12.56 30.82 10.74
N ASP A 171 13.14 30.82 9.55
CA ASP A 171 13.95 31.94 9.05
C ASP A 171 13.06 33.16 8.78
N ALA A 172 11.88 32.97 8.19
CA ALA A 172 10.91 34.05 7.98
C ALA A 172 10.44 34.65 9.32
N ILE A 173 10.15 33.82 10.33
CA ILE A 173 9.83 34.29 11.69
C ILE A 173 11.01 35.10 12.24
N GLN A 174 12.22 34.56 12.16
CA GLN A 174 13.42 35.21 12.71
C GLN A 174 13.68 36.58 12.08
N GLN A 175 13.49 36.72 10.78
CA GLN A 175 13.82 37.94 10.04
C GLN A 175 12.73 39.01 10.12
N ASN A 176 11.46 38.62 10.31
CA ASN A 176 10.34 39.56 10.16
C ASN A 176 9.51 39.74 11.44
N LEU A 177 9.50 38.75 12.35
CA LEU A 177 8.62 38.74 13.53
C LEU A 177 9.37 38.86 14.86
N LEU A 178 10.69 38.63 14.89
CA LEU A 178 11.49 38.74 16.11
C LEU A 178 12.17 40.12 16.20
N PRO A 179 11.75 41.00 17.14
CA PRO A 179 12.53 42.17 17.50
C PRO A 179 13.91 41.78 18.05
N PRO A 180 14.98 42.50 17.69
CA PRO A 180 16.34 42.20 18.13
C PRO A 180 16.55 42.36 19.64
N GLU A 181 15.64 43.06 20.34
CA GLU A 181 15.71 43.32 21.78
C GLU A 181 15.17 42.16 22.65
N LEU A 182 14.51 41.17 22.05
CA LEU A 182 13.89 40.07 22.82
C LEU A 182 14.91 39.07 23.38
N THR A 183 14.64 38.58 24.58
CA THR A 183 15.38 37.45 25.15
C THR A 183 15.05 36.13 24.44
N LYS A 184 15.91 35.12 24.55
CA LYS A 184 15.67 33.79 23.99
C LYS A 184 14.37 33.15 24.48
N GLU A 185 14.01 33.38 25.74
CA GLU A 185 12.75 32.90 26.32
C GLU A 185 11.55 33.57 25.65
N GLN A 186 11.61 34.88 25.44
CA GLN A 186 10.55 35.62 24.76
C GLN A 186 10.41 35.23 23.28
N GLN A 187 11.53 35.01 22.58
CA GLN A 187 11.54 34.50 21.21
C GLN A 187 10.86 33.11 21.12
N SER A 188 11.05 32.25 22.13
CA SER A 188 10.42 30.93 22.15
C SER A 188 8.90 30.99 22.16
N TYR A 189 8.30 32.02 22.77
CA TYR A 189 6.85 32.20 22.74
C TYR A 189 6.34 32.53 21.34
N ILE A 190 7.06 33.35 20.57
CA ILE A 190 6.68 33.70 19.19
C ILE A 190 6.75 32.45 18.29
N TYR A 191 7.80 31.64 18.42
CA TYR A 191 7.88 30.37 17.68
C TYR A 191 6.77 29.40 18.06
N ALA A 192 6.46 29.28 19.35
CA ALA A 192 5.39 28.41 19.83
C ALA A 192 4.01 28.88 19.33
N ASP A 193 3.76 30.19 19.35
CA ASP A 193 2.53 30.81 18.88
C ASP A 193 2.33 30.60 17.37
N GLU A 194 3.37 30.83 16.56
CA GLU A 194 3.33 30.55 15.12
C GLU A 194 3.17 29.05 14.82
N ALA A 195 3.74 28.16 15.62
CA ALA A 195 3.55 26.73 15.46
C ALA A 195 2.11 26.28 15.83
N ASP A 196 1.54 26.86 16.89
CA ASP A 196 0.16 26.59 17.29
C ASP A 196 -0.84 27.21 16.32
N MET A 197 -0.53 28.34 15.69
CA MET A 197 -1.30 28.90 14.59
C MET A 197 -1.48 27.89 13.45
N LEU A 198 -0.39 27.21 13.04
CA LEU A 198 -0.45 26.15 12.03
C LEU A 198 -1.28 24.95 12.52
N ASN A 199 -1.14 24.56 13.79
CA ASN A 199 -1.92 23.47 14.38
C ASN A 199 -3.43 23.81 14.38
N VAL A 200 -3.79 25.05 14.73
CA VAL A 200 -5.19 25.52 14.74
C VAL A 200 -5.74 25.56 13.32
N ALA A 201 -4.98 26.08 12.36
CA ALA A 201 -5.41 26.13 10.97
C ALA A 201 -5.63 24.74 10.35
N LEU A 202 -4.83 23.73 10.74
CA LEU A 202 -4.98 22.37 10.22
C LEU A 202 -5.97 21.51 11.05
N PHE A 203 -5.72 21.39 12.35
CA PHE A 203 -6.41 20.47 13.27
C PHE A 203 -7.55 21.12 14.06
N GLY A 204 -7.67 22.44 14.05
CA GLY A 204 -8.70 23.17 14.80
C GLY A 204 -8.41 23.28 16.30
N MET A 205 -7.20 22.95 16.76
CA MET A 205 -6.82 23.02 18.17
C MET A 205 -5.32 23.28 18.34
N THR A 206 -4.95 23.82 19.50
CA THR A 206 -3.54 23.99 19.89
C THR A 206 -2.93 22.70 20.42
N ALA A 207 -1.60 22.64 20.50
CA ALA A 207 -0.91 21.50 21.09
C ALA A 207 -1.32 21.25 22.55
N ALA A 208 -1.58 22.32 23.31
CA ALA A 208 -2.05 22.23 24.70
C ALA A 208 -3.47 21.62 24.80
N GLN A 209 -4.41 22.08 23.97
CA GLN A 209 -5.77 21.53 23.91
C GLN A 209 -5.76 20.05 23.54
N TRP A 210 -4.92 19.66 22.58
CA TRP A 210 -4.77 18.27 22.19
C TRP A 210 -4.24 17.38 23.32
N ARG A 211 -3.23 17.83 24.08
CA ARG A 211 -2.71 17.08 25.23
C ARG A 211 -3.78 16.87 26.30
N SER A 212 -4.55 17.91 26.60
CA SER A 212 -5.65 17.83 27.57
C SER A 212 -6.74 16.82 27.15
N GLN A 213 -7.01 16.70 25.84
CA GLN A 213 -7.97 15.73 25.32
C GLN A 213 -7.41 14.30 25.20
N ASN A 214 -6.09 14.11 25.31
CA ASN A 214 -5.42 12.82 25.13
C ASN A 214 -4.49 12.45 26.32
N PRO A 215 -4.99 12.37 27.57
CA PRO A 215 -4.18 12.24 28.79
C PRO A 215 -3.37 10.94 28.95
N GLY A 216 -3.39 10.02 27.98
CA GLY A 216 -2.58 8.79 27.97
C GLY A 216 -1.67 8.64 26.74
N ARG A 217 -1.66 9.62 25.83
CA ARG A 217 -0.86 9.57 24.60
C ARG A 217 0.49 10.26 24.81
N LYS A 218 1.57 9.62 24.37
CA LYS A 218 2.93 10.17 24.41
C LYS A 218 3.23 10.93 23.11
N GLY A 219 3.82 12.11 23.19
CA GLY A 219 4.21 12.90 22.01
C GLY A 219 3.35 14.14 21.79
N ASN A 220 3.34 14.64 20.56
CA ASN A 220 2.64 15.85 20.13
C ASN A 220 1.54 15.51 19.09
N ILE A 221 0.60 16.43 18.84
CA ILE A 221 -0.49 16.25 17.88
C ILE A 221 -0.02 15.81 16.50
N ARG A 222 1.14 16.32 16.06
CA ARG A 222 1.75 16.01 14.75
C ARG A 222 2.22 14.55 14.64
N ASP A 223 2.56 13.89 15.76
CA ASP A 223 2.97 12.47 15.78
C ASP A 223 1.80 11.52 15.48
N TYR A 224 0.56 12.01 15.61
CA TYR A 224 -0.66 11.27 15.37
C TYR A 224 -1.38 11.72 14.08
N ALA A 225 -0.74 12.58 13.28
CA ALA A 225 -1.28 13.06 12.02
C ALA A 225 -1.04 12.05 10.88
N SER A 226 -1.94 12.02 9.90
CA SER A 226 -1.73 11.22 8.69
C SER A 226 -0.62 11.82 7.80
N ILE A 227 -0.08 11.03 6.87
CA ILE A 227 0.91 11.52 5.89
C ILE A 227 0.36 12.70 5.09
N GLN A 228 -0.92 12.66 4.73
CA GLN A 228 -1.59 13.75 4.01
C GLN A 228 -1.64 15.03 4.86
N GLN A 229 -1.96 14.91 6.16
CA GLN A 229 -1.97 16.05 7.07
C GLN A 229 -0.57 16.63 7.27
N LEU A 230 0.47 15.79 7.39
CA LEU A 230 1.86 16.24 7.49
C LEU A 230 2.35 16.92 6.21
N LEU A 231 1.94 16.45 5.04
CA LEU A 231 2.25 17.10 3.76
C LEU A 231 1.60 18.48 3.66
N VAL A 232 0.31 18.58 4.03
CA VAL A 232 -0.41 19.87 4.06
C VAL A 232 0.25 20.82 5.06
N LEU A 233 0.65 20.33 6.23
CA LEU A 233 1.36 21.10 7.24
C LEU A 233 2.70 21.64 6.72
N ALA A 234 3.50 20.79 6.06
CA ALA A 234 4.76 21.21 5.44
C ALA A 234 4.51 22.30 4.39
N ASN A 235 3.47 22.17 3.56
CA ASN A 235 3.12 23.22 2.60
C ASN A 235 2.69 24.51 3.30
N MET A 236 1.93 24.42 4.40
CA MET A 236 1.50 25.56 5.19
C MET A 236 2.68 26.31 5.80
N GLU A 237 3.74 25.62 6.23
CA GLU A 237 4.99 26.25 6.72
C GLU A 237 5.61 27.15 5.64
N SER A 238 5.76 26.65 4.41
CA SER A 238 6.30 27.44 3.29
C SER A 238 5.39 28.59 2.87
N TYR A 239 4.08 28.36 2.84
CA TYR A 239 3.14 29.43 2.48
C TYR A 239 3.12 30.51 3.55
N ASN A 240 3.11 30.12 4.83
CA ASN A 240 3.14 31.07 5.93
C ASN A 240 4.40 31.92 5.93
N ALA A 241 5.56 31.35 5.57
CA ALA A 241 6.80 32.11 5.40
C ALA A 241 6.62 33.28 4.41
N LEU A 242 5.99 33.03 3.25
CA LEU A 242 5.69 34.07 2.27
C LEU A 242 4.73 35.13 2.80
N LEU A 243 3.70 34.71 3.56
CA LEU A 243 2.75 35.67 4.14
C LEU A 243 3.41 36.54 5.23
N ILE A 244 4.37 35.98 5.97
CA ILE A 244 5.19 36.71 6.95
C ILE A 244 6.07 37.75 6.24
N GLU A 245 6.74 37.38 5.15
CA GLU A 245 7.54 38.30 4.33
C GLU A 245 6.69 39.42 3.73
N GLN A 246 5.44 39.13 3.38
CA GLN A 246 4.44 40.09 2.92
C GLN A 246 3.85 40.96 4.04
N LYS A 247 4.31 40.77 5.29
CA LYS A 247 3.86 41.50 6.48
C LYS A 247 2.36 41.36 6.74
N GLN A 248 1.76 40.23 6.35
CA GLN A 248 0.35 39.99 6.61
C GLN A 248 0.08 39.78 8.11
N PRO A 249 -0.98 40.39 8.67
CA PRO A 249 -1.39 40.15 10.04
C PRO A 249 -1.68 38.68 10.31
N GLN A 250 -1.29 38.19 11.49
CA GLN A 250 -1.45 36.78 11.86
C GLN A 250 -2.90 36.28 11.71
N CYS A 251 -3.89 37.11 12.04
CA CYS A 251 -5.30 36.77 11.90
C CYS A 251 -5.72 36.48 10.44
N GLU A 252 -5.19 37.23 9.48
CA GLU A 252 -5.43 37.02 8.04
C GLU A 252 -4.68 35.78 7.53
N ARG A 253 -3.45 35.57 8.04
CA ARG A 253 -2.66 34.38 7.72
C ARG A 253 -3.37 33.10 8.11
N ILE A 254 -3.93 33.02 9.32
CA ILE A 254 -4.71 31.85 9.79
C ILE A 254 -5.84 31.50 8.83
N GLN A 255 -6.59 32.50 8.37
CA GLN A 255 -7.72 32.29 7.46
C GLN A 255 -7.25 31.73 6.11
N SER A 256 -6.19 32.33 5.55
CA SER A 256 -5.59 31.88 4.30
C SER A 256 -5.05 30.44 4.40
N LEU A 257 -4.35 30.14 5.51
CA LEU A 257 -3.80 28.82 5.81
C LEU A 257 -4.91 27.78 6.00
N ARG A 258 -6.01 28.13 6.67
CA ARG A 258 -7.17 27.24 6.83
C ARG A 258 -7.82 26.90 5.49
N GLN A 259 -8.04 27.91 4.64
CA GLN A 259 -8.62 27.70 3.31
C GLN A 259 -7.74 26.81 2.44
N MET A 260 -6.42 27.05 2.46
CA MET A 260 -5.44 26.22 1.79
C MET A 260 -5.47 24.78 2.31
N ALA A 261 -5.44 24.58 3.63
CA ALA A 261 -5.44 23.26 4.24
C ALA A 261 -6.68 22.45 3.86
N VAL A 262 -7.87 23.05 3.95
CA VAL A 262 -9.13 22.41 3.55
C VAL A 262 -9.10 22.01 2.08
N ARG A 263 -8.69 22.92 1.19
CA ARG A 263 -8.62 22.64 -0.24
C ARG A 263 -7.64 21.52 -0.56
N GLN A 264 -6.46 21.53 0.03
CA GLN A 264 -5.46 20.47 -0.21
C GLN A 264 -5.92 19.12 0.33
N LEU A 265 -6.51 19.07 1.53
CA LEU A 265 -7.06 17.82 2.08
C LEU A 265 -8.20 17.26 1.23
N GLN A 266 -9.08 18.12 0.71
CA GLN A 266 -10.15 17.69 -0.22
C GLN A 266 -9.56 17.06 -1.49
N VAL A 267 -8.59 17.73 -2.12
CA VAL A 267 -7.93 17.19 -3.32
C VAL A 267 -7.20 15.88 -3.00
N LEU A 268 -6.42 15.82 -1.92
CA LEU A 268 -5.71 14.61 -1.50
C LEU A 268 -6.65 13.46 -1.17
N SER A 269 -7.85 13.73 -0.63
CA SER A 269 -8.86 12.71 -0.39
C SER A 269 -9.52 12.19 -1.67
N SER A 270 -9.47 12.97 -2.75
CA SER A 270 -10.00 12.60 -4.07
C SER A 270 -8.96 11.91 -4.97
N LEU A 271 -7.67 12.01 -4.64
CA LEU A 271 -6.58 11.40 -5.40
C LEU A 271 -6.37 9.96 -4.93
N ASP A 272 -6.69 9.00 -5.80
CA ASP A 272 -6.15 7.64 -5.67
C ASP A 272 -4.63 7.71 -5.92
N VAL A 273 -3.83 7.07 -5.07
CA VAL A 273 -2.34 7.03 -5.15
C VAL A 273 -1.84 6.40 -6.47
N SER A 274 -2.74 5.88 -7.31
CA SER A 274 -2.47 5.36 -8.66
C SER A 274 -2.09 6.41 -9.70
N ASP A 275 -2.39 7.70 -9.48
CA ASP A 275 -2.32 8.73 -10.53
C ASP A 275 -1.03 9.57 -10.51
N PHE A 276 -0.04 9.21 -9.69
CA PHE A 276 1.26 9.88 -9.76
C PHE A 276 2.00 9.46 -11.04
N PRO A 277 2.37 10.43 -11.91
CA PRO A 277 3.13 10.11 -13.12
C PRO A 277 4.43 9.42 -12.73
N GLN A 278 4.63 8.22 -13.26
CA GLN A 278 5.89 7.51 -13.11
C GLN A 278 6.97 8.30 -13.83
N LEU A 279 8.05 8.65 -13.12
CA LEU A 279 9.21 9.25 -13.74
C LEU A 279 9.75 8.29 -14.82
N PRO A 280 10.07 8.79 -16.02
CA PRO A 280 10.62 7.94 -17.08
C PRO A 280 11.91 7.30 -16.59
N SER A 281 11.95 5.98 -16.56
CA SER A 281 13.14 5.19 -16.28
C SER A 281 14.17 5.51 -17.36
N SER A 282 15.29 6.11 -16.95
CA SER A 282 16.40 6.44 -17.83
C SER A 282 17.05 5.16 -18.36
N THR A 283 16.53 4.63 -19.46
CA THR A 283 17.25 3.71 -20.32
C THR A 283 18.14 4.54 -21.24
N LYS A 284 19.35 4.86 -20.77
CA LYS A 284 20.44 5.16 -21.69
C LYS A 284 20.97 3.82 -22.18
N ASN A 285 20.64 3.50 -23.43
CA ASN A 285 21.34 2.49 -24.22
C ASN A 285 22.83 2.86 -24.26
N ILE A 286 23.68 1.91 -23.84
CA ILE A 286 25.04 1.72 -24.37
C ILE A 286 25.11 0.25 -24.74
#